data_AF-A0A9X0F089-F1
#
_entry.id   AF-A0A9X0F089-F1
#
_cell.length_a   1.000
_cell.length_b   1.000
_cell.length_c   1.000
_cell.angle_alpha   90.00
_cell.angle_beta   90.00
_cell.angle_gamma   90.00
#
_symmetry.space_group_name_H-M   'P 1'
#
loop_
_entity.id
_entity.type
_entity.pdbx_description
1 polymer ?
#
loop_
_entity_poly.entity_id
_entity_poly.type
_entity_poly.pdbx_seq_one_letter_code
_entity_poly.pdbx_strand_id
1 'polypeptide(L)' 'MKLDQQEQAVVIGNTIMMLGGHEEVTKYVDPQKLAKVSDIHNELYDNTTPRERRAAMIRLLDKTMDEFLK' A
#
# COMPACT_ATOMS: atom_id res chain seq x y z
N MET A 1 1.85 -11.58 9.30
CA MET A 1 0.45 -11.66 8.79
C MET A 1 0.37 -11.83 7.26
N LYS A 2 -0.72 -12.42 6.74
CA LYS A 2 -1.02 -12.44 5.28
C LYS A 2 -1.90 -11.24 4.91
N LEU A 3 -1.47 -10.46 3.92
CA LEU A 3 -2.22 -9.28 3.41
C LEU A 3 -3.07 -9.66 2.21
N ASP A 4 -4.26 -9.07 2.12
CA ASP A 4 -5.03 -9.03 0.88
C ASP A 4 -4.51 -7.92 -0.07
N GLN A 5 -5.00 -7.88 -1.31
CA GLN A 5 -4.52 -6.90 -2.30
C GLN A 5 -4.84 -5.45 -1.93
N GLN A 6 -5.96 -5.19 -1.26
CA GLN A 6 -6.32 -3.83 -0.83
C GLN A 6 -5.41 -3.37 0.32
N GLU A 7 -5.11 -4.27 1.26
CA GLU A 7 -4.16 -4.02 2.35
C GLU A 7 -2.75 -3.80 1.82
N GLN A 8 -2.31 -4.57 0.82
CA GLN A 8 -1.04 -4.35 0.12
C GLN A 8 -1.00 -2.99 -0.57
N ALA A 9 -2.08 -2.61 -1.27
CA ALA A 9 -2.18 -1.30 -1.91
C ALA A 9 -2.05 -0.17 -0.88
N VAL A 10 -2.71 -0.29 0.28
CA VAL A 10 -2.57 0.69 1.38
C VAL A 10 -1.11 0.82 1.83
N VAL A 11 -0.40 -0.30 2.03
CA VAL A 11 1.03 -0.26 2.41
C VAL A 11 1.84 0.46 1.34
N ILE A 12 1.70 0.06 0.07
CA ILE A 12 2.48 0.60 -1.04
C ILE A 12 2.26 2.11 -1.18
N GLY A 13 1.01 2.57 -1.27
CA GLY A 13 0.69 3.98 -1.45
C GLY A 13 1.21 4.85 -0.31
N ASN A 14 0.99 4.42 0.93
CA ASN A 14 1.44 5.17 2.11
C ASN A 14 2.97 5.18 2.22
N THR A 15 3.65 4.05 1.99
CA THR A 15 5.11 3.98 2.08
C THR A 15 5.77 4.85 1.01
N ILE A 16 5.27 4.83 -0.24
CA ILE A 16 5.79 5.71 -1.29
C ILE A 16 5.64 7.18 -0.90
N MET A 17 4.46 7.58 -0.43
CA MET A 17 4.20 8.96 -0.01
C MET A 17 5.12 9.39 1.13
N MET A 18 5.28 8.55 2.16
CA MET A 18 6.13 8.86 3.32
C MET A 18 7.62 8.93 2.99
N LEU A 19 8.07 8.24 1.94
CA LEU A 19 9.45 8.28 1.47
C LEU A 19 9.74 9.45 0.53
N GLY A 20 8.81 10.39 0.33
CA GLY A 20 9.02 11.54 -0.56
C GLY A 20 8.52 11.33 -1.99
N GLY A 21 7.68 10.31 -2.22
CA GLY A 21 7.07 10.03 -3.51
C GLY A 21 7.95 9.20 -4.46
N HIS A 22 7.45 8.98 -5.68
CA HIS A 22 8.09 8.11 -6.67
C HIS A 22 9.53 8.49 -7.00
N GLU A 23 9.82 9.78 -7.16
CA GLU A 23 11.16 10.25 -7.51
C GLU A 23 12.21 9.85 -6.46
N GLU A 24 11.87 9.95 -5.18
CA GLU A 24 12.79 9.56 -4.11
C GLU A 24 12.91 8.03 -4.02
N VAL A 25 11.79 7.32 -4.13
CA VAL A 25 11.75 5.86 -4.00
C VAL A 25 12.52 5.15 -5.12
N THR A 26 12.47 5.66 -6.36
CA THR A 26 13.20 5.06 -7.51
C THR A 26 14.72 5.04 -7.36
N LYS A 27 15.29 5.81 -6.42
CA LYS A 27 16.73 5.75 -6.09
C LYS A 27 17.10 4.45 -5.36
N TYR A 28 16.14 3.80 -4.73
CA TYR A 28 16.35 2.66 -3.83
C TYR A 28 15.67 1.38 -4.30
N VAL A 29 14.72 1.47 -5.22
CA VAL A 29 13.99 0.31 -5.76
C VAL A 29 13.98 0.33 -7.28
N ASP A 30 13.86 -0.86 -7.89
CA ASP A 30 13.75 -1.00 -9.34
C ASP A 30 12.60 -0.15 -9.90
N PRO A 31 12.87 0.84 -10.78
CA PRO A 31 11.86 1.71 -11.36
C PRO A 31 10.79 0.97 -12.15
N GLN A 32 11.12 -0.13 -12.85
CA GLN A 32 10.14 -0.91 -13.60
C GLN A 32 9.19 -1.65 -12.67
N LYS A 33 9.71 -2.14 -11.53
CA LYS A 33 8.89 -2.77 -10.49
C LYS A 33 7.97 -1.74 -9.84
N LEU A 34 8.48 -0.55 -9.53
CA LEU A 34 7.70 0.54 -8.95
C LEU A 34 6.58 0.99 -9.90
N ALA A 35 6.88 1.16 -11.19
CA ALA A 35 5.87 1.52 -12.19
C ALA A 35 4.72 0.50 -12.21
N LYS A 36 5.03 -0.79 -12.37
CA LYS A 36 4.02 -1.87 -12.39
C LYS A 36 3.18 -1.93 -11.11
N VAL A 37 3.82 -1.77 -9.94
CA VAL A 37 3.07 -1.83 -8.67
C VAL A 37 2.18 -0.60 -8.48
N SER A 38 2.58 0.54 -9.06
CA SER A 38 1.81 1.78 -9.02
C SER A 38 0.59 1.68 -9.92
N ASP A 39 0.72 1.06 -11.09
CA ASP A 39 -0.43 0.78 -11.97
C ASP A 39 -1.48 -0.08 -11.26
N ILE A 40 -1.04 -1.16 -10.61
CA ILE A 40 -1.93 -2.04 -9.82
C ILE A 40 -2.55 -1.29 -8.64
N HIS A 41 -1.75 -0.50 -7.91
CA HIS A 41 -2.26 0.33 -6.82
C HIS A 41 -3.33 1.30 -7.31
N ASN A 42 -3.08 2.00 -8.40
CA ASN A 42 -4.00 3.00 -8.95
C ASN A 42 -5.28 2.33 -9.44
N GLU A 43 -5.19 1.18 -10.12
CA GLU A 43 -6.37 0.41 -10.52
C GLU A 43 -7.22 0.00 -9.31
N LEU A 44 -6.60 -0.49 -8.23
CA LEU A 44 -7.31 -0.85 -7.00
C LEU A 44 -7.90 0.39 -6.30
N TYR A 45 -7.16 1.50 -6.31
CA TYR A 45 -7.60 2.75 -5.72
C TYR A 45 -8.83 3.25 -6.49
N ASP A 46 -8.74 3.45 -7.80
CA ASP A 46 -9.80 4.00 -8.65
C ASP A 46 -11.08 3.17 -8.63
N ASN A 47 -10.96 1.84 -8.47
CA ASN A 47 -12.11 0.92 -8.41
C ASN A 47 -12.67 0.68 -7.00
N THR A 48 -12.15 1.34 -5.96
CA THR A 48 -12.66 1.21 -4.58
C THR A 48 -13.28 2.50 -4.07
N THR A 49 -14.31 2.39 -3.25
CA THR A 49 -14.92 3.53 -2.57
C THR A 49 -14.06 4.00 -1.39
N PRO A 50 -14.18 5.26 -0.95
CA PRO A 50 -13.50 5.73 0.26
C PRO A 50 -13.79 4.87 1.50
N ARG A 51 -15.00 4.31 1.60
CA ARG A 51 -15.41 3.41 2.70
C ARG A 51 -14.63 2.10 2.68
N GLU A 52 -14.46 1.49 1.50
CA GLU A 52 -13.70 0.24 1.35
C GLU A 52 -12.22 0.44 1.64
N ARG A 53 -11.63 1.53 1.14
CA ARG A 53 -10.24 1.89 1.43
C ARG A 53 -10.01 2.07 2.93
N ARG A 54 -10.91 2.78 3.62
CA ARG A 54 -10.85 2.92 5.09
C ARG A 54 -10.95 1.57 5.79
N ALA A 55 -11.82 0.67 5.33
CA ALA A 55 -11.94 -0.66 5.91
C ALA A 55 -10.64 -1.48 5.73
N ALA A 56 -10.01 -1.40 4.55
CA ALA A 56 -8.71 -2.04 4.30
C ALA A 56 -7.61 -1.48 5.20
N MET A 57 -7.55 -0.15 5.40
CA MET A 57 -6.61 0.48 6.34
C MET A 57 -6.81 0.00 7.79
N ILE A 58 -8.06 -0.12 8.25
CA ILE A 58 -8.36 -0.58 9.61
C ILE A 58 -7.94 -2.05 9.78
N ARG A 59 -8.26 -2.92 8.81
CA ARG A 59 -7.85 -4.34 8.87
C ARG A 59 -6.33 -4.51 8.82
N LEU A 60 -5.67 -3.72 7.98
CA LEU A 60 -4.20 -3.68 7.92
C LEU A 60 -3.63 -3.29 9.29
N LEU A 61 -4.16 -2.25 9.93
CA LEU A 61 -3.68 -1.80 11.24
C LEU A 61 -3.87 -2.89 12.31
N ASP A 62 -5.07 -3.47 12.39
CA ASP A 62 -5.42 -4.52 13.34
C ASP A 62 -4.48 -5.73 13.25
N LYS A 63 -4.32 -6.28 12.03
CA LYS A 63 -3.37 -7.39 11.78
C LYS A 63 -1.92 -7.01 12.10
N THR A 64 -1.54 -5.75 11.87
CA THR A 64 -0.18 -5.27 12.18
C THR A 64 0.03 -5.22 13.69
N MET A 65 -0.96 -4.75 14.45
CA MET A 65 -0.94 -4.74 15.92
C MET A 65 -0.86 -6.16 16.47
N ASP A 66 -1.67 -7.09 15.94
CA ASP A 66 -1.62 -8.50 16.32
C ASP A 66 -0.24 -9.11 16.08
N GLU A 67 0.44 -8.76 14.98
CA GLU A 67 1.79 -9.25 14.71
C GLU A 67 2.84 -8.59 15.62
N PHE A 68 2.71 -7.28 15.89
CA PHE A 68 3.67 -6.53 16.68
C PHE A 68 3.62 -6.88 18.18
N LEU A 69 2.45 -7.26 18.68
CA LEU A 69 2.23 -7.58 20.10
C LEU A 69 2.42 -9.07 20.44
N LYS A 70 2.91 -9.89 19.50
CA LYS A 70 3.34 -11.28 19.73
C LYS A 70 4.75 -11.33 20.30
#